data_AF-A0A966PY61-F1
#
_entry.id   AF-A0A966PY61-F1
#
_cell.length_a   1.000
_cell.length_b   1.000
_cell.length_c   1.000
_cell.angle_alpha   90.00
_cell.angle_beta   90.00
_cell.angle_gamma   90.00
#
_symmetry.space_group_name_H-M   'P 1'
#
loop_
_entity.id
_entity.type
_entity.pdbx_description
1 polymer ?
#
loop_
_entity_poly.entity_id
_entity_poly.type
_entity_poly.pdbx_seq_one_letter_code
_entity_poly.pdbx_strand_id
1 'polypeptide(L)'
;MANVKISGLTAASSVVGANEFEINEAGTSKKVTGTQILAFVKANSTTGTSVLKGDGSGGFANATAGSDYATVGTAGTWTASQRGTVTTDNDGSFDMNVTNNFKCTPTGTFTLTFTNITAGQSGWILLVNPSAYSISAAATTKVGASTLATISAAGTYLLSYFTDGTNVYVTASGALS
;
A
#
# COMPACT_ATOMS: atom_id res chain seq x y z
N MET A 1 -33.15 30.55 30.54
CA MET A 1 -32.67 29.20 30.91
C MET A 1 -31.48 29.36 31.84
N ALA A 2 -31.34 28.51 32.86
CA ALA A 2 -30.25 28.60 33.82
C ALA A 2 -28.91 28.23 33.16
N ASN A 3 -27.85 28.98 33.48
CA ASN A 3 -26.50 28.68 33.01
C ASN A 3 -26.02 27.34 33.59
N VAL A 4 -25.60 26.41 32.73
CA VAL A 4 -24.99 25.15 33.16
C VAL A 4 -23.49 25.40 33.34
N LYS A 5 -22.99 25.27 34.57
CA LYS A 5 -21.55 25.39 34.85
C LYS A 5 -20.81 24.19 34.26
N ILE A 6 -19.61 24.41 33.70
CA ILE A 6 -18.74 23.35 33.15
C ILE A 6 -18.50 22.21 34.16
N SER A 7 -18.40 22.55 35.45
CA SER A 7 -18.26 21.58 36.55
C SER A 7 -19.47 20.65 36.74
N GLY A 8 -20.60 20.91 36.07
CA GLY A 8 -21.81 20.10 36.09
C GLY A 8 -21.98 19.16 34.88
N LEU A 9 -21.07 19.21 33.90
CA LEU A 9 -21.05 18.27 32.77
C LEU A 9 -20.38 16.97 33.24
N THR A 10 -21.18 15.98 33.63
CA THR A 10 -20.69 14.71 34.18
C THR A 10 -20.23 13.70 33.12
N ALA A 11 -20.41 13.99 31.83
CA ALA A 11 -19.89 13.17 30.71
C ALA A 11 -19.64 14.02 29.44
N ALA A 12 -18.63 13.65 28.64
CA ALA A 12 -18.27 14.33 27.38
C ALA A 12 -19.39 14.33 26.32
N SER A 13 -20.35 13.41 26.41
CA SER A 13 -21.51 13.29 25.51
C SER A 13 -22.69 14.21 25.87
N SER A 14 -22.61 14.99 26.95
CA SER A 14 -23.70 15.88 27.41
C SER A 14 -23.74 17.25 26.71
N VAL A 15 -22.82 17.50 25.76
CA VAL A 15 -22.74 18.74 25.00
C VAL A 15 -23.31 18.52 23.60
N VAL A 16 -24.52 19.01 23.36
CA VAL A 16 -25.08 19.09 22.00
C VAL A 16 -24.72 20.42 21.34
N GLY A 17 -24.76 20.50 20.01
CA GLY A 17 -24.31 21.67 19.25
C GLY A 17 -24.98 23.00 19.61
N ALA A 18 -26.16 22.97 20.22
CA ALA A 18 -26.92 24.15 20.64
C ALA A 18 -26.59 24.64 22.07
N ASN A 19 -25.85 23.88 22.89
CA ASN A 19 -25.45 24.33 24.22
C ASN A 19 -24.56 25.56 24.13
N GLU A 20 -24.80 26.56 24.98
CA GLU A 20 -24.01 27.78 25.09
C GLU A 20 -23.05 27.70 26.27
N PHE A 21 -21.78 28.00 26.02
CA PHE A 21 -20.70 28.07 27.00
C PHE A 21 -20.31 29.53 27.19
N GLU A 22 -20.30 30.00 28.43
CA GLU A 22 -19.78 31.33 28.73
C GLU A 22 -18.25 31.34 28.63
N ILE A 23 -17.71 32.23 27.82
CA ILE A 23 -16.29 32.53 27.69
C ILE A 23 -16.04 33.98 28.08
N ASN A 24 -14.88 34.27 28.65
CA ASN A 24 -14.47 35.63 28.96
C ASN A 24 -13.49 36.11 27.88
N GLU A 25 -13.93 37.06 27.06
CA GLU A 25 -13.12 37.64 25.99
C GLU A 25 -12.83 39.10 26.34
N ALA A 26 -11.58 39.37 26.71
CA ALA A 26 -11.09 40.69 27.10
C ALA A 26 -11.95 41.42 28.16
N GLY A 27 -12.44 40.68 29.17
CA GLY A 27 -13.23 41.23 30.27
C GLY A 27 -14.74 41.27 30.02
N THR A 28 -15.22 40.74 28.88
CA THR A 28 -16.66 40.62 28.59
C THR A 28 -17.07 39.15 28.53
N SER A 29 -18.14 38.78 29.24
CA SER A 29 -18.76 37.46 29.09
C SER A 29 -19.47 37.36 27.75
N LYS A 30 -19.01 36.44 26.89
CA LYS A 30 -19.67 36.05 25.64
C LYS A 30 -20.15 34.61 25.77
N LYS A 31 -21.05 34.22 24.88
CA LYS A 31 -21.50 32.84 24.76
C LYS A 31 -21.02 32.25 23.44
N VAL A 32 -20.44 31.06 23.50
CA VAL A 32 -20.10 30.26 22.31
C VAL A 32 -20.87 28.95 22.35
N THR A 33 -21.42 28.56 21.22
CA THR A 33 -22.17 27.32 21.09
C THR A 33 -21.22 26.11 20.95
N GLY A 34 -21.69 24.93 21.33
CA GLY A 34 -20.98 23.67 21.02
C GLY A 34 -20.68 23.51 19.52
N THR A 35 -21.56 24.03 18.66
CA THR A 35 -21.35 24.07 17.20
C THR A 35 -20.18 24.98 16.81
N GLN A 36 -20.06 26.17 17.41
CA GLN A 36 -18.95 27.09 17.14
C GLN A 36 -17.61 26.53 17.66
N ILE A 37 -17.62 25.89 18.83
CA ILE A 37 -16.42 25.20 19.36
C ILE A 37 -16.03 24.06 18.42
N LEU A 38 -16.98 23.23 18.00
CA LEU A 38 -16.72 22.14 17.07
C LEU A 38 -16.20 22.64 15.71
N ALA A 39 -16.77 23.74 15.20
CA ALA A 39 -16.31 24.37 13.96
C ALA A 39 -14.88 24.90 14.09
N PHE A 40 -14.54 25.53 15.22
CA PHE A 40 -13.18 26.00 15.51
C PHE A 40 -12.19 24.82 15.59
N VAL A 41 -12.52 23.77 16.35
CA VAL A 41 -11.68 22.57 16.47
C VAL A 41 -11.50 21.86 15.12
N LYS A 42 -12.57 21.73 14.33
CA LYS A 42 -12.51 21.16 12.97
C LYS A 42 -11.64 22.01 12.05
N ALA A 43 -11.88 23.32 11.99
CA ALA A 43 -11.09 24.22 11.17
C ALA A 43 -9.60 24.09 11.51
N ASN A 44 -9.24 24.15 12.79
CA ASN A 44 -7.84 24.05 13.21
C ASN A 44 -7.20 22.67 12.94
N SER A 45 -8.01 21.63 12.79
CA SER A 45 -7.57 20.27 12.44
C SER A 45 -7.62 19.97 10.93
N THR A 46 -8.20 20.83 10.09
CA THR A 46 -8.37 20.53 8.65
C THR A 46 -8.06 21.69 7.70
N THR A 47 -7.62 22.85 8.20
CA THR A 47 -7.20 23.99 7.34
C THR A 47 -5.77 23.84 6.80
N GLY A 48 -4.98 22.91 7.34
CA GLY A 48 -3.68 22.55 6.80
C GLY A 48 -3.80 21.51 5.68
N THR A 49 -2.95 21.59 4.66
CA THR A 49 -2.82 20.55 3.62
C THR A 49 -1.92 19.40 4.06
N SER A 50 -1.39 19.44 5.29
CA SER A 50 -0.50 18.45 5.86
C SER A 50 -1.26 17.28 6.48
N VAL A 51 -0.62 16.10 6.46
CA VAL A 51 -1.05 14.99 7.30
C VAL A 51 -0.89 15.38 8.77
N LEU A 52 -1.90 15.16 9.60
CA LEU A 52 -1.83 15.34 11.05
C LEU A 52 -1.53 14.02 11.75
N LYS A 53 -0.75 14.08 12.82
CA LYS A 53 -0.47 12.97 13.74
C LYS A 53 -0.78 13.40 15.17
N GLY A 54 -0.94 12.44 16.07
CA GLY A 54 -0.99 12.73 17.51
C GLY A 54 0.36 13.26 18.01
N ASP A 55 0.35 14.21 18.93
CA ASP A 55 1.55 14.76 19.55
C ASP A 55 2.00 14.01 20.82
N GLY A 56 1.24 12.99 21.25
CA GLY A 56 1.50 12.23 22.48
C GLY A 56 1.06 12.93 23.77
N SER A 57 0.48 14.13 23.69
CA SER A 57 0.01 14.96 24.82
C SER A 57 -1.49 15.28 24.75
N GLY A 58 -2.23 14.54 23.93
CA GLY A 58 -3.67 14.74 23.72
C GLY A 58 -4.00 15.80 22.66
N GLY A 59 -3.01 16.30 21.92
CA GLY A 59 -3.16 17.25 20.82
C GLY A 59 -2.78 16.65 19.46
N PHE A 60 -2.71 17.54 18.47
CA PHE A 60 -2.33 17.23 17.10
C PHE A 60 -1.07 18.01 16.70
N ALA A 61 -0.24 17.39 15.87
CA ALA A 61 0.90 18.02 15.23
C ALA A 61 0.92 17.67 13.73
N ASN A 62 1.60 18.49 12.94
CA ASN A 62 1.86 18.15 11.54
C ASN A 62 2.84 16.97 11.48
N ALA A 63 2.52 15.97 10.65
CA ALA A 63 3.44 14.90 10.34
C ALA A 63 4.50 15.38 9.34
N THR A 64 5.75 15.04 9.61
CA THR A 64 6.91 15.41 8.83
C THR A 64 7.29 14.25 7.91
N ALA A 65 7.27 14.49 6.61
CA ALA A 65 7.70 13.52 5.61
C ALA A 65 9.18 13.13 5.82
N GLY A 66 9.51 11.85 5.67
CA GLY A 66 10.84 11.28 5.93
C GLY A 66 11.10 10.93 7.39
N SER A 67 10.30 11.45 8.34
CA SER A 67 10.35 11.05 9.76
C SER A 67 9.14 10.20 10.12
N ASP A 68 7.94 10.67 9.82
CA ASP A 68 6.69 10.02 10.22
C ASP A 68 6.12 9.09 9.15
N TYR A 69 6.42 9.39 7.88
CA TYR A 69 6.02 8.58 6.74
C TYR A 69 7.06 8.69 5.62
N ALA A 70 7.11 7.71 4.73
CA ALA A 70 8.06 7.72 3.63
C ALA A 70 7.70 8.75 2.57
N THR A 71 8.74 9.36 2.01
CA THR A 71 8.66 10.32 0.92
C THR A 71 8.77 9.61 -0.42
N VAL A 72 7.76 9.79 -1.27
CA VAL A 72 7.80 9.28 -2.65
C VAL A 72 8.89 10.02 -3.42
N GLY A 73 9.76 9.27 -4.09
CA GLY A 73 10.83 9.83 -4.93
C GLY A 73 12.07 10.32 -4.17
N THR A 74 12.13 10.11 -2.86
CA THR A 74 13.29 10.49 -2.04
C THR A 74 13.96 9.25 -1.45
N ALA A 75 15.29 9.26 -1.34
CA ALA A 75 16.02 8.21 -0.66
C ALA A 75 15.67 8.17 0.84
N GLY A 76 15.44 6.98 1.38
CA GLY A 76 15.15 6.75 2.80
C GLY A 76 15.81 5.48 3.31
N THR A 77 16.17 5.47 4.59
CA THR A 77 16.75 4.30 5.27
C THR A 77 15.66 3.58 6.04
N TRP A 78 15.44 2.31 5.72
CA TRP A 78 14.47 1.45 6.39
C TRP A 78 15.20 0.55 7.39
N THR A 79 14.75 0.53 8.65
CA THR A 79 15.35 -0.33 9.70
C THR A 79 14.76 -1.74 9.72
N ALA A 80 13.61 -1.93 9.07
CA ALA A 80 12.96 -3.23 8.86
C ALA A 80 12.91 -3.60 7.38
N SER A 81 12.90 -4.90 7.08
CA SER A 81 12.86 -5.39 5.71
C SER A 81 11.58 -4.98 4.99
N GLN A 82 11.74 -4.23 3.91
CA GLN A 82 10.68 -4.00 2.92
C GLN A 82 10.77 -5.10 1.86
N ARG A 83 9.75 -5.97 1.78
CA ARG A 83 9.71 -7.11 0.85
C ARG A 83 8.49 -6.98 -0.06
N GLY A 84 8.61 -7.39 -1.32
CA GLY A 84 7.47 -7.51 -2.22
C GLY A 84 6.59 -8.71 -1.84
N THR A 85 5.26 -8.54 -1.91
CA THR A 85 4.28 -9.62 -1.70
C THR A 85 4.55 -10.77 -2.66
N VAL A 86 4.42 -12.02 -2.20
CA VAL A 86 4.43 -13.19 -3.09
C VAL A 86 3.00 -13.57 -3.41
N THR A 87 2.57 -13.40 -4.66
CA THR A 87 1.21 -13.73 -5.10
C THR A 87 1.18 -15.11 -5.74
N THR A 88 0.24 -15.96 -5.32
CA THR A 88 -0.02 -17.23 -6.02
C THR A 88 -0.79 -16.94 -7.30
N ASP A 89 -0.25 -17.38 -8.43
CA ASP A 89 -0.84 -17.21 -9.75
C ASP A 89 -0.54 -18.48 -10.57
N ASN A 90 -1.58 -19.30 -10.79
CA ASN A 90 -1.44 -20.65 -11.34
C ASN A 90 -1.91 -20.76 -12.80
N ASP A 91 -2.38 -19.67 -13.41
CA ASP A 91 -2.84 -19.68 -14.80
C ASP A 91 -1.73 -19.29 -15.80
N GLY A 92 -0.61 -18.76 -15.28
CA GLY A 92 0.57 -18.40 -16.08
C GLY A 92 0.50 -17.03 -16.74
N SER A 93 -0.51 -16.23 -16.39
CA SER A 93 -0.71 -14.84 -16.81
C SER A 93 -0.49 -13.87 -15.64
N PHE A 94 0.77 -13.52 -15.42
CA PHE A 94 1.20 -12.72 -14.27
C PHE A 94 0.85 -11.23 -14.41
N ASP A 95 -0.02 -10.73 -13.53
CA ASP A 95 -0.41 -9.32 -13.47
C ASP A 95 0.60 -8.46 -12.70
N MET A 96 1.33 -7.63 -13.45
CA MET A 96 2.39 -6.74 -12.95
C MET A 96 1.88 -5.58 -12.08
N ASN A 97 0.57 -5.28 -12.09
CA ASN A 97 -0.01 -4.30 -11.15
C ASN A 97 -0.24 -4.90 -9.75
N VAL A 98 -0.38 -6.23 -9.65
CA VAL A 98 -0.69 -6.89 -8.37
C VAL A 98 0.55 -7.00 -7.49
N THR A 99 1.68 -7.43 -8.04
CA THR A 99 2.94 -7.55 -7.31
C THR A 99 4.14 -7.74 -8.24
N ASN A 100 5.35 -7.71 -7.66
CA ASN A 100 6.59 -8.06 -8.34
C ASN A 100 6.96 -9.55 -8.18
N ASN A 101 6.50 -10.26 -7.15
CA ASN A 101 6.91 -11.64 -6.89
C ASN A 101 5.75 -12.61 -6.96
N PHE A 102 5.92 -13.71 -7.70
CA PHE A 102 4.85 -14.70 -7.90
C PHE A 102 5.29 -16.11 -7.48
N LYS A 103 4.30 -16.95 -7.18
CA LYS A 103 4.46 -18.40 -7.11
C LYS A 103 3.44 -19.03 -8.04
N CYS A 104 3.90 -19.94 -8.90
CA CYS A 104 3.07 -20.58 -9.90
C CYS A 104 3.17 -22.10 -9.76
N THR A 105 2.04 -22.77 -9.61
CA THR A 105 1.92 -24.23 -9.72
C THR A 105 0.84 -24.51 -10.75
N PRO A 106 1.18 -24.55 -12.05
CA PRO A 106 0.21 -24.75 -13.12
C PRO A 106 -0.48 -26.11 -12.98
N THR A 107 -1.71 -26.19 -13.47
CA THR A 107 -2.52 -27.42 -13.55
C THR A 107 -2.63 -27.96 -14.97
N GLY A 108 -1.94 -27.33 -15.92
CA GLY A 108 -1.92 -27.69 -17.32
C GLY A 108 -0.89 -26.88 -18.10
N THR A 109 -0.83 -27.10 -19.41
CA THR A 109 0.00 -26.30 -20.31
C THR A 109 -0.46 -24.85 -20.33
N PHE A 110 0.46 -23.90 -20.35
CA PHE A 110 0.13 -22.48 -20.40
C PHE A 110 1.14 -21.68 -21.24
N THR A 111 0.75 -20.45 -21.56
CA THR A 111 1.64 -19.47 -22.20
C THR A 111 2.14 -18.50 -21.13
N LEU A 112 3.45 -18.46 -20.88
CA LEU A 112 4.10 -17.51 -19.97
C LEU A 112 3.83 -16.08 -20.44
N THR A 113 2.88 -15.44 -19.77
CA THR A 113 2.31 -14.15 -20.15
C THR A 113 2.47 -13.19 -18.99
N PHE A 114 2.78 -11.94 -19.31
CA PHE A 114 2.76 -10.83 -18.36
C PHE A 114 1.75 -9.81 -18.86
N THR A 115 0.92 -9.30 -17.96
CA THR A 115 -0.07 -8.26 -18.24
C THR A 115 0.25 -7.00 -17.44
N ASN A 116 -0.34 -5.86 -17.83
CA ASN A 116 -0.10 -4.56 -17.19
C ASN A 116 1.39 -4.15 -17.12
N ILE A 117 2.11 -4.45 -18.21
CA ILE A 117 3.55 -4.26 -18.32
C ILE A 117 3.91 -2.78 -18.15
N THR A 118 4.72 -2.48 -17.13
CA THR A 118 5.18 -1.11 -16.80
C THR A 118 6.70 -1.06 -16.78
N ALA A 119 7.28 -0.11 -17.52
CA ALA A 119 8.73 0.01 -17.68
C ALA A 119 9.49 0.07 -16.35
N GLY A 120 10.61 -0.64 -16.26
CA GLY A 120 11.48 -0.66 -15.10
C GLY A 120 11.06 -1.62 -13.98
N GLN A 121 9.89 -2.29 -14.11
CA GLN A 121 9.51 -3.32 -13.16
C GLN A 121 10.34 -4.61 -13.36
N SER A 122 10.64 -5.28 -12.25
CA SER A 122 11.34 -6.57 -12.22
C SER A 122 10.92 -7.35 -10.99
N GLY A 123 11.19 -8.65 -11.01
CA GLY A 123 10.90 -9.51 -9.87
C GLY A 123 11.18 -10.98 -10.15
N TRP A 124 10.55 -11.84 -9.35
CA TRP A 124 10.80 -13.27 -9.35
C TRP A 124 9.52 -14.10 -9.45
N ILE A 125 9.61 -15.27 -10.07
CA ILE A 125 8.55 -16.28 -10.07
C ILE A 125 9.14 -17.59 -9.57
N LEU A 126 8.57 -18.14 -8.49
CA LEU A 126 8.81 -19.53 -8.10
C LEU A 126 7.83 -20.42 -8.88
N LEU A 127 8.32 -21.04 -9.94
CA LEU A 127 7.54 -21.96 -10.76
C LEU A 127 7.75 -23.39 -10.27
N VAL A 128 6.66 -24.10 -9.98
CA VAL A 128 6.65 -25.53 -9.68
C VAL A 128 5.83 -26.21 -10.75
N ASN A 129 6.47 -26.78 -11.76
CA ASN A 129 5.81 -27.52 -12.84
C ASN A 129 5.74 -29.01 -12.43
N PRO A 130 4.59 -29.51 -11.94
CA PRO A 130 4.57 -30.82 -11.28
C PRO A 130 4.58 -31.99 -12.27
N SER A 131 4.19 -31.77 -13.52
CA SER A 131 3.91 -32.86 -14.48
C SER A 131 4.46 -32.59 -15.87
N ALA A 132 5.55 -31.83 -15.96
CA ALA A 132 6.19 -31.47 -17.22
C ALA A 132 5.20 -30.84 -18.22
N TYR A 133 4.33 -29.96 -17.74
CA TYR A 133 3.43 -29.22 -18.61
C TYR A 133 4.24 -28.37 -19.56
N SER A 134 3.91 -28.43 -20.85
CA SER A 134 4.52 -27.56 -21.85
C SER A 134 4.23 -26.09 -21.55
N ILE A 135 5.29 -25.28 -21.55
CA ILE A 135 5.23 -23.84 -21.34
C ILE A 135 5.70 -23.17 -22.64
N SER A 136 4.83 -22.37 -23.24
CA SER A 136 5.18 -21.46 -24.34
C SER A 136 5.38 -20.04 -23.82
N ALA A 137 5.85 -19.11 -24.66
CA ALA A 137 5.97 -17.71 -24.32
C ALA A 137 5.00 -16.85 -25.13
N ALA A 138 4.40 -15.84 -24.49
CA ALA A 138 3.66 -14.80 -25.20
C ALA A 138 4.60 -14.00 -26.11
N ALA A 139 4.05 -13.33 -27.13
CA ALA A 139 4.87 -12.52 -28.05
C ALA A 139 5.68 -11.43 -27.35
N THR A 140 5.15 -10.88 -26.24
CA THR A 140 5.81 -9.88 -25.39
C THR A 140 6.80 -10.49 -24.39
N THR A 141 6.78 -11.80 -24.17
CA THR A 141 7.72 -12.50 -23.27
C THR A 141 8.93 -12.99 -24.06
N LYS A 142 10.12 -12.47 -23.73
CA LYS A 142 11.39 -12.83 -24.35
C LYS A 142 12.16 -13.80 -23.46
N VAL A 143 12.25 -15.04 -23.90
CA VAL A 143 12.93 -16.12 -23.19
C VAL A 143 13.58 -17.07 -24.20
N GLY A 144 14.75 -17.60 -23.88
CA GLY A 144 15.45 -18.53 -24.76
C GLY A 144 14.68 -19.84 -24.93
N ALA A 145 14.75 -20.44 -26.13
CA ALA A 145 14.08 -21.71 -26.41
C ALA A 145 14.57 -22.86 -25.50
N SER A 146 15.87 -22.90 -25.19
CA SER A 146 16.44 -23.86 -24.24
C SER A 146 15.89 -23.65 -22.83
N THR A 147 15.76 -22.41 -22.37
CA THR A 147 15.17 -22.06 -21.08
C THR A 147 13.70 -22.50 -21.01
N LEU A 148 12.91 -22.25 -22.07
CA LEU A 148 11.52 -22.73 -22.15
C LEU A 148 11.42 -24.26 -22.08
N ALA A 149 12.31 -24.97 -22.78
CA ALA A 149 12.37 -26.42 -22.71
C ALA A 149 12.73 -26.91 -21.30
N THR A 150 13.67 -26.24 -20.62
CA THR A 150 14.05 -26.55 -19.24
C THR A 150 12.89 -26.40 -18.26
N ILE A 151 12.16 -25.28 -18.30
CA ILE A 151 11.04 -25.04 -17.36
C ILE A 151 9.76 -25.82 -17.72
N SER A 152 9.67 -26.36 -18.94
CA SER A 152 8.60 -27.26 -19.36
C SER A 152 8.79 -28.69 -18.83
N ALA A 153 9.96 -29.05 -18.30
CA ALA A 153 10.14 -30.32 -17.60
C ALA A 153 9.52 -30.27 -16.18
N ALA A 154 9.29 -31.44 -15.58
CA ALA A 154 8.81 -31.50 -14.21
C ALA A 154 9.91 -31.02 -13.26
N GLY A 155 9.60 -30.07 -12.38
CA GLY A 155 10.57 -29.52 -11.45
C GLY A 155 10.16 -28.19 -10.82
N THR A 156 11.00 -27.72 -9.91
CA THR A 156 10.91 -26.37 -9.34
C THR A 156 11.97 -25.49 -9.98
N TYR A 157 11.61 -24.27 -10.36
CA TYR A 157 12.47 -23.32 -11.06
C TYR A 157 12.29 -21.93 -10.45
N LEU A 158 13.39 -21.17 -10.36
CA LEU A 158 13.36 -19.76 -10.03
C LEU A 158 13.55 -18.96 -11.32
N LEU A 159 12.54 -18.16 -11.68
CA LEU A 159 12.59 -17.28 -12.84
C LEU A 159 12.79 -15.84 -12.34
N SER A 160 13.68 -15.09 -12.99
CA SER A 160 13.70 -13.63 -12.88
C SER A 160 13.22 -12.99 -14.16
N TYR A 161 12.64 -11.81 -14.00
CA TYR A 161 12.18 -11.02 -15.14
C TYR A 161 12.49 -9.53 -14.96
N PHE A 162 12.62 -8.85 -16.09
CA PHE A 162 12.75 -7.40 -16.19
C PHE A 162 11.93 -6.92 -17.39
N THR A 163 11.30 -5.75 -17.31
CA THR A 163 10.59 -5.16 -18.43
C THR A 163 11.09 -3.78 -18.83
N ASP A 164 11.13 -3.53 -20.13
CA ASP A 164 11.33 -2.22 -20.74
C ASP A 164 10.02 -1.44 -20.95
N GLY A 165 8.88 -2.00 -20.51
CA GLY A 165 7.54 -1.44 -20.68
C GLY A 165 6.80 -1.95 -21.92
N THR A 166 7.46 -2.69 -22.80
CA THR A 166 6.84 -3.35 -23.97
C THR A 166 6.99 -4.86 -23.89
N ASN A 167 8.22 -5.32 -23.61
CA ASN A 167 8.57 -6.72 -23.51
C ASN A 167 9.00 -7.07 -22.10
N VAL A 168 8.83 -8.34 -21.73
CA VAL A 168 9.35 -8.89 -20.48
C VAL A 168 10.43 -9.91 -20.81
N TYR A 169 11.65 -9.65 -20.37
CA TYR A 169 12.80 -10.50 -20.57
C TYR A 169 12.94 -11.44 -19.38
N VAL A 170 12.96 -12.75 -19.63
CA VAL A 170 12.95 -13.78 -18.58
C VAL A 170 14.18 -14.66 -18.70
N THR A 171 14.79 -14.94 -17.55
CA THR A 171 15.76 -16.02 -17.37
C THR A 171 15.29 -16.96 -16.27
N ALA A 172 15.79 -18.20 -16.27
CA ALA A 172 15.42 -19.20 -15.29
C ALA A 172 16.65 -19.99 -14.81
N SER A 173 16.56 -20.50 -13.58
CA SER A 173 17.46 -21.53 -13.08
C SER A 173 17.27 -22.86 -13.82
N GLY A 174 18.19 -23.80 -13.60
CA GLY A 174 17.87 -25.23 -13.78
C GLY A 174 16.84 -25.71 -12.76
N ALA A 175 16.46 -26.99 -12.85
CA ALA A 175 15.59 -27.60 -11.84
C ALA A 175 16.27 -27.58 -10.46
N LEU A 176 15.52 -27.15 -9.45
CA LEU A 176 15.95 -27.02 -8.07
C LEU A 176 15.39 -28.19 -7.23
N SER A 177 16.20 -28.69 -6.30
CA SER A 177 15.88 -29.77 -5.36
C SER A 177 15.25 -29.27 -4.07
#